data_AF-M5JSZ7-F1
#
_entry.id   AF-M5JSZ7-F1
#
_cell.length_a   1.000
_cell.length_b   1.000
_cell.length_c   1.000
_cell.angle_alpha   90.00
_cell.angle_beta   90.00
_cell.angle_gamma   90.00
#
_symmetry.space_group_name_H-M   'P 1'
#
loop_
_entity.id
_entity.type
_entity.pdbx_description
1 polymer ?
#
loop_
_entity_poly.entity_id
_entity_poly.type
_entity_poly.pdbx_seq_one_letter_code
_entity_poly.pdbx_strand_id
1 'polypeptide(L)' 'MSTQLSVSEARIMRFLKGGACEVQDSVRATHVLLAADRGTIAASRAELESMHRKGLLRWEDERLVLAPHGNRCLKQRG' A
#
# COMPACT_ATOMS: atom_id res chain seq x y z
N MET A 1 -2.09 -16.20 -12.80
CA MET A 1 -1.81 -14.87 -13.39
C MET A 1 -0.89 -14.11 -12.46
N SER A 2 0.36 -13.85 -12.84
CA SER A 2 1.22 -12.90 -12.12
C SER A 2 0.83 -11.49 -12.56
N THR A 3 0.14 -10.76 -11.71
CA THR A 3 -0.12 -9.33 -11.96
C THR A 3 1.20 -8.59 -11.84
N GLN A 4 1.70 -8.04 -12.94
CA GLN A 4 2.90 -7.21 -12.92
C GLN A 4 2.59 -5.94 -12.11
N LEU A 5 3.27 -5.78 -10.97
CA LEU A 5 3.14 -4.60 -10.13
C LEU A 5 3.82 -3.41 -10.80
N SER A 6 3.18 -2.24 -10.72
CA SER A 6 3.83 -0.97 -11.04
C SER A 6 4.92 -0.63 -10.01
N VAL A 7 5.79 0.32 -10.35
CA VAL A 7 6.85 0.80 -9.44
C VAL A 7 6.24 1.35 -8.14
N SER A 8 5.15 2.10 -8.23
CA SER A 8 4.44 2.64 -7.06
C SER A 8 3.83 1.52 -6.21
N GLU A 9 3.18 0.54 -6.84
CA GLU A 9 2.60 -0.61 -6.13
C GLU A 9 3.66 -1.39 -5.37
N ALA A 10 4.79 -1.68 -6.01
CA ALA A 10 5.92 -2.35 -5.38
C ALA A 10 6.47 -1.55 -4.19
N ARG A 11 6.56 -0.21 -4.31
CA ARG A 11 7.02 0.66 -3.22
C ARG A 11 6.06 0.65 -2.03
N ILE A 12 4.75 0.81 -2.28
CA ILE A 12 3.71 0.81 -1.24
C ILE A 12 3.67 -0.55 -0.55
N MET A 13 3.72 -1.64 -1.31
CA MET A 13 3.72 -2.98 -0.73
C MET A 13 4.97 -3.26 0.10
N ARG A 14 6.15 -2.84 -0.38
CA ARG A 14 7.40 -2.97 0.39
C ARG A 14 7.33 -2.19 1.69
N PHE A 15 6.76 -0.98 1.66
CA PHE A 15 6.53 -0.20 2.87
C PHE A 15 5.64 -0.99 3.83
N LEU A 16 4.45 -1.41 3.41
CA LEU A 16 3.49 -2.14 4.26
C LEU A 16 3.96 -3.54 4.72
N LYS A 17 5.01 -4.11 4.12
CA LYS A 17 5.65 -5.34 4.62
C LYS A 17 6.17 -5.16 6.05
N GLY A 18 6.50 -3.93 6.46
CA GLY A 18 6.90 -3.62 7.83
C GLY A 18 5.73 -3.53 8.82
N GLY A 19 4.48 -3.77 8.39
CA GLY A 19 3.29 -3.68 9.21
C GLY A 19 2.31 -2.61 8.72
N ALA A 20 1.20 -2.49 9.45
CA ALA A 20 0.15 -1.51 9.22
C ALA A 20 0.68 -0.08 9.19
N CYS A 21 -0.03 0.81 8.50
CA CYS A 21 0.23 2.24 8.56
C CYS A 21 -1.05 3.05 8.69
N GLU A 22 -0.91 4.23 9.25
CA GLU A 22 -1.96 5.23 9.30
C GLU A 22 -1.96 6.04 8.00
N VAL A 23 -3.14 6.44 7.56
CA VAL A 23 -3.30 7.27 6.36
C VAL A 23 -3.68 8.68 6.80
N GLN A 24 -2.81 9.62 6.47
CA GLN A 24 -2.97 11.03 6.80
C GLN A 24 -3.12 11.86 5.52
N ASP A 25 -3.80 12.99 5.62
CA ASP A 25 -3.94 13.90 4.49
C ASP A 25 -2.59 14.53 4.13
N SER A 26 -2.35 14.67 2.83
CA SER A 26 -1.22 15.43 2.30
C SER A 26 -1.64 16.86 1.98
N VAL A 27 -0.67 17.78 1.99
CA VAL A 27 -0.83 19.13 1.42
C VAL A 27 -1.19 19.11 -0.07
N ARG A 28 -0.92 17.99 -0.76
CA ARG A 28 -1.38 17.76 -2.14
C ARG A 28 -2.71 17.01 -2.10
N ALA A 29 -3.78 17.61 -2.61
CA ALA A 29 -5.13 17.03 -2.59
C ALA A 29 -5.22 15.60 -3.15
N THR A 30 -4.41 15.27 -4.16
CA THR A 30 -4.41 13.97 -4.83
C THR A 30 -3.60 12.89 -4.10
N HIS A 31 -2.84 13.25 -3.08
CA HIS A 31 -1.94 12.36 -2.35
C HIS A 31 -2.33 12.26 -0.88
N VAL A 32 -1.86 11.20 -0.26
CA VAL A 32 -1.91 10.97 1.19
C VAL A 32 -0.52 10.57 1.67
N LEU A 33 -0.32 10.71 2.97
CA LEU A 33 0.86 10.24 3.67
C LEU A 33 0.53 8.93 4.37
N LEU A 34 1.32 7.90 4.08
CA LEU A 34 1.29 6.62 4.77
C LEU A 34 2.35 6.66 5.88
N ALA A 35 1.91 6.74 7.13
CA ALA A 35 2.76 6.91 8.29
C ALA A 35 2.86 5.61 9.11
N ALA A 36 4.08 5.19 9.39
CA ALA A 36 4.39 4.07 10.29
C ALA A 36 5.62 4.41 11.13
N ASP A 37 5.92 3.63 12.16
CA ASP A 37 7.06 3.88 13.07
C ASP A 37 8.42 3.99 12.36
N ARG A 38 8.56 3.29 11.23
CA ARG A 38 9.75 3.29 10.37
C ARG A 38 9.86 4.49 9.42
N GLY A 39 8.88 5.38 9.41
CA GLY A 39 8.84 6.58 8.59
C GLY A 39 7.57 6.73 7.76
N THR A 40 7.58 7.70 6.84
CA THR A 40 6.42 8.11 6.07
C THR A 40 6.71 8.07 4.57
N ILE A 41 5.74 7.61 3.77
CA ILE A 41 5.80 7.73 2.30
C ILE A 41 4.56 8.44 1.75
N ALA A 42 4.71 9.15 0.63
CA ALA A 42 3.58 9.65 -0.13
C ALA A 42 3.07 8.60 -1.12
N ALA A 43 1.73 8.51 -1.23
CA ALA A 43 1.04 7.69 -2.21
C ALA A 43 -0.14 8.49 -2.79
N SER A 44 -0.47 8.28 -4.06
CA SER A 44 -1.67 8.90 -4.62
C SER A 44 -2.92 8.14 -4.17
N ARG A 45 -4.03 8.85 -4.00
CA ARG A 45 -5.32 8.23 -3.67
C ARG A 45 -5.76 7.24 -4.74
N ALA A 46 -5.53 7.58 -6.01
CA ALA A 46 -5.86 6.72 -7.15
C ALA A 46 -5.08 5.39 -7.15
N GLU A 47 -3.79 5.40 -6.77
CA GLU A 47 -3.00 4.18 -6.63
C GLU A 47 -3.54 3.30 -5.50
N LEU A 48 -3.83 3.89 -4.32
CA LEU A 48 -4.37 3.14 -3.19
C LEU A 48 -5.74 2.51 -3.52
N GLU A 49 -6.62 3.26 -4.18
CA GLU A 49 -7.91 2.75 -4.62
C GLU A 49 -7.77 1.61 -5.65
N SER A 50 -6.86 1.77 -6.61
CA SER A 50 -6.55 0.73 -7.59
C SER A 50 -6.02 -0.54 -6.92
N MET A 51 -5.07 -0.40 -5.98
CA MET A 51 -4.51 -1.51 -5.23
C MET A 51 -5.53 -2.19 -4.31
N HIS A 52 -6.43 -1.43 -3.70
CA HIS A 52 -7.55 -1.96 -2.92
C HIS A 52 -8.50 -2.78 -3.80
N ARG A 53 -8.90 -2.25 -4.97
CA ARG A 53 -9.73 -2.97 -5.95
C ARG A 53 -9.08 -4.25 -6.48
N LYS A 54 -7.75 -4.26 -6.61
CA LYS A 54 -6.95 -5.45 -6.96
C LYS A 54 -6.81 -6.46 -5.82
N GLY A 55 -7.31 -6.16 -4.62
CA GLY A 55 -7.17 -7.01 -3.44
C GLY A 55 -5.73 -7.11 -2.93
N LEU A 56 -4.89 -6.10 -3.20
CA LEU A 56 -3.51 -6.01 -2.70
C LEU A 56 -3.46 -5.37 -1.31
N LEU A 57 -4.41 -4.47 -1.01
CA LEU A 57 -4.52 -3.72 0.24
C LEU A 57 -5.90 -3.93 0.87
N ARG A 58 -5.99 -3.72 2.17
CA ARG A 58 -7.25 -3.62 2.91
C ARG A 58 -7.11 -2.65 4.08
N TRP A 59 -8.25 -2.22 4.60
CA TRP A 59 -8.33 -1.43 5.83
C TRP A 59 -8.65 -2.35 7.01
N GLU A 60 -7.91 -2.20 8.11
CA GLU A 60 -8.11 -2.87 9.40
C GLU A 60 -8.03 -1.81 10.49
N ASP A 61 -9.10 -1.63 11.28
CA ASP A 61 -9.15 -0.67 12.39
C ASP A 61 -8.59 0.71 12.02
N GLU A 62 -9.08 1.27 10.90
CA GLU A 62 -8.67 2.57 10.32
C GLU A 62 -7.23 2.63 9.79
N ARG A 63 -6.50 1.51 9.81
CA ARG A 63 -5.13 1.39 9.31
C ARG A 63 -5.09 0.65 7.98
N LEU A 64 -4.15 1.04 7.13
CA LEU A 64 -3.92 0.39 5.84
C LEU A 64 -2.92 -0.76 6.03
N VAL A 65 -3.28 -1.95 5.52
CA VAL A 65 -2.45 -3.16 5.61
C VAL A 65 -2.36 -3.89 4.26
N LEU A 66 -1.36 -4.79 4.13
CA LEU A 66 -1.32 -5.75 3.03
C LEU A 66 -2.44 -6.78 3.15
N ALA A 67 -3.16 -6.99 2.05
CA ALA A 67 -4.09 -8.10 1.96
C ALA A 67 -3.34 -9.44 1.83
N PRO A 68 -3.95 -10.58 2.23
CA PRO A 68 -3.34 -11.91 2.08
C PRO A 68 -2.94 -12.24 0.63
N HIS A 69 -3.67 -11.72 -0.37
CA HIS A 69 -3.32 -11.84 -1.79
C HIS A 69 -2.11 -10.97 -2.19
N GLY A 70 -1.97 -9.76 -1.63
CA GLY A 70 -0.78 -8.93 -1.79
C GLY A 70 0.49 -9.62 -1.27
N ASN A 71 0.39 -10.32 -0.13
CA ASN A 71 1.49 -11.13 0.41
C ASN A 71 1.92 -12.28 -0.51
N ARG A 72 0.98 -12.93 -1.20
CA ARG A 72 1.30 -13.99 -2.19
C ARG A 72 1.99 -13.44 -3.43
N CYS A 73 1.59 -12.25 -3.91
CA CYS A 73 2.20 -11.62 -5.09
C CYS A 73 3.66 -11.17 -4.81
N LEU A 74 3.97 -10.78 -3.57
CA LEU A 74 5.32 -10.46 -3.12
C LEU A 74 6.21 -11.71 -2.96
N LYS A 75 5.65 -12.83 -2.48
CA LYS A 75 6.40 -14.07 -2.25
C LYS A 75 6.85 -14.77 -3.54
N GLN A 76 6.20 -14.55 -4.69
CA GLN A 76 6.63 -15.13 -5.97
C GLN A 76 7.86 -14.42 -6.59
N ARG A 77 8.41 -13.41 -5.93
CA ARG A 77 9.60 -12.66 -6.37
C ARG A 77 10.79 -12.74 -5.39
N GLY A 78 10.67 -13.54 -4.33
CA GLY A 78 11.72 -13.76 -3.33
C GLY A 78 12.59 -14.95 -3.67
#